data_AF-A0A3C1GT65-F1
#
_entry.id   AF-A0A3C1GT65-F1
#
_cell.length_a   1.000
_cell.length_b   1.000
_cell.length_c   1.000
_cell.angle_alpha   90.00
_cell.angle_beta   90.00
_cell.angle_gamma   90.00
#
_symmetry.space_group_name_H-M   'P 1'
#
loop_
_entity.id
_entity.type
_entity.pdbx_description
1 polymer ?
#
loop_
_entity_poly.entity_id
_entity_poly.type
_entity_poly.pdbx_seq_one_letter_code
_entity_poly.pdbx_strand_id
1 'polypeptide(L)' 'DLPNLTANEDGVATINHVSKKIAATKTGKYSVNRLAFIVHGGVDDYTSQPSGDSGARVACGIIGTV' A
#
# COMPACT_ATOMS: atom_id res chain seq x y z
N ASP A 1 -1.79 -3.56 6.58
CA ASP A 1 -0.50 -3.17 5.98
C ASP A 1 -0.04 -4.19 4.95
N LEU A 2 0.83 -3.74 4.06
CA LEU A 2 1.50 -4.55 3.05
C LEU A 2 3.01 -4.49 3.34
N PRO A 3 3.82 -5.44 2.86
CA PRO A 3 5.26 -5.42 3.08
C PRO A 3 5.91 -4.14 2.53
N ASN A 4 7.02 -3.73 3.16
CA ASN A 4 7.89 -2.66 2.66
C ASN A 4 8.31 -2.90 1.20
N LEU A 5 8.40 -1.80 0.44
CA LEU A 5 8.77 -1.77 -0.97
C LEU A 5 10.17 -1.16 -1.12
N THR A 6 11.08 -1.86 -1.81
CA THR A 6 12.44 -1.37 -2.06
C THR A 6 12.57 -0.92 -3.51
N ALA A 7 12.97 0.33 -3.73
CA ALA A 7 13.33 0.84 -5.04
C ALA A 7 14.78 0.49 -5.39
N ASN A 8 15.05 0.28 -6.68
CA ASN A 8 16.39 0.14 -7.21
C ASN A 8 17.08 1.52 -7.35
N GLU A 9 18.30 1.53 -7.88
CA GLU A 9 19.11 2.76 -8.07
C GLU A 9 18.44 3.79 -9.02
N ASP A 10 17.55 3.34 -9.90
CA ASP A 10 16.78 4.20 -10.81
C ASP A 10 15.48 4.74 -10.18
N GLY A 11 15.22 4.41 -8.91
CA GLY A 11 13.98 4.77 -8.22
C GLY A 11 12.76 3.91 -8.62
N VAL A 12 12.98 2.78 -9.29
CA VAL A 12 11.92 1.85 -9.71
C VAL A 12 11.77 0.73 -8.68
N ALA A 13 10.53 0.49 -8.25
CA ALA A 13 10.20 -0.57 -7.31
C ALA A 13 9.07 -1.45 -7.85
N THR A 14 9.18 -2.77 -7.64
CA THR A 14 8.15 -3.74 -8.01
C THR A 14 7.85 -4.65 -6.83
N ILE A 15 6.57 -4.92 -6.60
CA ILE A 15 6.12 -5.87 -5.58
C ILE A 15 5.07 -6.80 -6.17
N ASN A 16 5.17 -8.08 -5.85
CA ASN A 16 4.15 -9.08 -6.15
C ASN A 16 3.76 -9.77 -4.85
N HIS A 17 2.59 -9.43 -4.30
CA HIS A 17 2.12 -9.92 -3.02
C HIS A 17 0.64 -10.26 -3.07
N VAL A 18 0.27 -11.40 -2.48
CA VAL A 18 -1.12 -11.84 -2.36
C VAL A 18 -1.56 -11.70 -0.90
N SER A 19 -2.55 -10.84 -0.66
CA SER A 19 -3.16 -10.65 0.67
C SER A 19 -4.57 -11.26 0.71
N LYS A 20 -4.82 -12.13 1.69
CA LYS A 20 -6.15 -12.70 1.96
C LYS A 20 -7.05 -11.76 2.79
N LYS A 21 -6.55 -10.59 3.18
CA LYS A 21 -7.26 -9.61 4.03
C LYS A 21 -8.00 -8.52 3.24
N ILE A 22 -7.89 -8.54 1.92
CA ILE A 22 -8.51 -7.58 1.00
C ILE A 22 -9.23 -8.33 -0.12
N ALA A 23 -10.21 -7.68 -0.74
CA ALA A 23 -10.98 -8.22 -1.86
C ALA A 23 -11.18 -7.18 -2.97
N ALA A 24 -10.98 -7.59 -4.21
CA ALA A 24 -11.24 -6.77 -5.40
C ALA A 24 -12.71 -6.87 -5.85
N THR A 25 -13.65 -6.66 -4.93
CA THR A 25 -15.11 -6.66 -5.18
C THR A 25 -15.66 -5.25 -5.24
N LYS A 26 -16.81 -5.01 -5.90
CA LYS A 26 -17.43 -3.67 -5.98
C LYS A 26 -17.83 -3.10 -4.61
N THR A 27 -18.26 -3.96 -3.69
CA THR A 27 -18.72 -3.63 -2.33
C THR A 27 -18.31 -4.72 -1.34
N GLY A 28 -18.47 -4.45 -0.03
CA GLY A 28 -18.23 -5.40 1.06
C GLY A 28 -17.18 -4.92 2.06
N LYS A 29 -17.14 -5.52 3.26
CA LYS A 29 -16.27 -5.12 4.38
C LYS A 29 -14.77 -5.06 4.01
N TYR A 30 -14.32 -5.96 3.15
CA TYR A 30 -12.91 -6.06 2.71
C TYR A 30 -12.69 -5.51 1.31
N SER A 31 -13.69 -4.89 0.71
CA SER A 31 -13.57 -4.31 -0.63
C SER A 31 -12.56 -3.17 -0.60
N VAL A 32 -11.62 -3.21 -1.54
CA VAL A 32 -10.67 -2.10 -1.77
C VAL A 32 -11.12 -1.18 -2.91
N ASN A 33 -12.32 -1.38 -3.45
CA ASN A 33 -12.84 -0.53 -4.50
C ASN A 33 -13.03 0.91 -3.99
N ARG A 34 -12.59 1.89 -4.78
CA ARG A 34 -12.53 3.32 -4.45
C ARG A 34 -11.60 3.68 -3.28
N LEU A 35 -10.75 2.76 -2.84
CA LEU A 35 -9.63 3.06 -1.94
C LEU A 35 -8.35 3.34 -2.74
N ALA A 36 -7.23 3.53 -2.06
CA ALA A 36 -5.94 3.81 -2.70
C ALA A 36 -4.81 2.96 -2.10
N PHE A 37 -3.84 2.62 -2.95
CA PHE A 37 -2.49 2.30 -2.49
C PHE A 37 -1.74 3.59 -2.19
N ILE A 38 -1.08 3.65 -1.03
CA ILE A 38 -0.21 4.75 -0.61
C ILE A 38 1.20 4.22 -0.46
N VAL A 39 2.17 4.89 -1.08
CA VAL A 39 3.60 4.64 -0.82
C VAL A 39 4.11 5.74 0.10
N HIS A 40 4.78 5.32 1.16
CA HIS A 40 5.44 6.20 2.12
C HIS A 40 6.92 6.38 1.76
N GLY A 41 7.52 7.51 2.17
CA GLY A 41 8.91 7.86 1.86
C GLY A 41 9.94 7.25 2.80
N GLY A 42 9.50 6.73 3.94
CA GLY A 42 10.30 6.00 4.92
C GLY A 42 9.90 4.52 5.01
N VAL A 43 10.65 3.77 5.81
CA VAL A 43 10.45 2.33 6.04
C VAL A 43 9.45 2.15 7.18
N ASP A 44 8.45 1.28 7.00
CA ASP A 44 7.52 0.89 8.06
C ASP A 44 8.22 -0.01 9.09
N ASP A 45 8.14 0.35 10.37
CA ASP A 45 8.73 -0.37 11.50
C ASP A 45 7.83 -1.47 12.12
N TYR A 46 6.61 -1.63 11.59
CA TYR A 46 5.55 -2.55 12.01
C TYR A 46 5.12 -2.45 13.49
N THR A 47 5.52 -1.40 14.21
CA THR A 47 5.32 -1.26 15.65
C THR A 47 4.68 0.08 15.99
N SER A 48 5.28 1.17 15.50
CA SER A 48 4.82 2.53 15.74
C SER A 48 3.43 2.75 15.14
N GLN A 49 2.54 3.35 15.92
CA GLN A 49 1.18 3.62 15.49
C GLN A 49 1.01 5.11 15.22
N PRO A 50 0.20 5.51 14.22
CA PRO A 50 -0.72 4.66 13.45
C PRO A 50 -0.15 4.12 12.12
N SER A 51 1.06 4.51 11.72
CA SER A 51 1.57 4.25 10.35
C SER A 51 3.05 3.85 10.29
N GLY A 52 3.54 3.15 11.32
CA GLY A 52 4.85 2.50 11.31
C GLY A 52 6.05 3.43 11.21
N ASP A 53 5.92 4.69 11.63
CA ASP A 53 6.92 5.75 11.41
C ASP A 53 7.41 5.89 9.95
N SER A 54 6.54 5.56 9.00
CA SER A 54 6.90 5.48 7.57
C SER A 54 7.13 6.85 6.91
N GLY A 55 7.05 7.97 7.63
CA GLY A 55 7.20 9.31 7.07
C GLY A 55 6.10 9.73 6.07
N ALA A 56 6.42 10.68 5.20
CA ALA A 56 5.46 11.34 4.29
C ALA A 56 4.92 10.41 3.20
N ARG A 57 3.71 10.69 2.70
CA ARG A 57 3.09 9.98 1.56
C ARG A 57 3.67 10.52 0.26
N VAL A 58 4.35 9.67 -0.50
CA VAL A 58 5.08 10.07 -1.73
C VAL A 58 4.39 9.64 -3.03
N ALA A 59 3.49 8.65 -2.97
CA ALA A 59 2.66 8.25 -4.11
C ALA A 59 1.27 7.80 -3.68
N CYS A 60 0.29 7.96 -4.58
CA CYS A 60 -1.09 7.55 -4.40
C CYS A 60 -1.63 6.93 -5.70
N GLY A 61 -2.19 5.72 -5.62
CA GLY A 61 -2.84 5.04 -6.74
C GLY A 61 -4.25 4.59 -6.36
N ILE A 62 -5.26 5.16 -7.00
CA ILE A 62 -6.66 4.81 -6.72
C ILE A 62 -6.99 3.44 -7.33
N ILE A 63 -7.67 2.60 -6.56
CA ILE A 63 -8.21 1.33 -7.00
C ILE A 63 -9.65 1.58 -7.46
N GLY A 64 -9.85 1.65 -8.77
CA GLY A 64 -11.18 1.76 -9.39
C GLY A 64 -11.48 0.51 -10.21
N THR A 65 -12.69 -0.04 -10.06
CA THR A 65 -13.24 -0.94 -11.09
C THR A 65 -13.88 -0.09 -12.18
N VAL A 66 -13.49 -0.31 -13.43
CA VAL A 66 -14.24 0.14 -14.62
C VAL A 66 -15.51 -0.70 -14.81
#